data_AF-A0A9E5IPC0-F1
#
_entry.id   AF-A0A9E5IPC0-F1
#
_cell.length_a   1.000
_cell.length_b   1.000
_cell.length_c   1.000
_cell.angle_alpha   90.00
_cell.angle_beta   90.00
_cell.angle_gamma   90.00
#
_symmetry.space_group_name_H-M   'P 1'
#
loop_
_entity.id
_entity.type
_entity.pdbx_description
1 polymer ?
#
loop_
_entity_poly.entity_id
_entity_poly.type
_entity_poly.pdbx_seq_one_letter_code
_entity_poly.pdbx_strand_id
1 'polypeptide(L)' 'TYGELNWTGLNFTADQFKTVTSIDKAAWQQELQLHATHFEQLAYNMPKALLDTKAALEQRLAAV' A
#
# COMPACT_ATOMS: atom_id res chain seq x y z
N THR A 1 -10.98 -9.43 5.76
CA THR A 1 -12.02 -8.61 6.42
C THR A 1 -11.97 -8.87 7.92
N TYR A 2 -12.61 -8.04 8.76
CA TYR A 2 -12.57 -8.22 10.22
C TYR A 2 -13.01 -9.62 10.67
N GLY A 3 -14.03 -10.20 10.02
CA GLY A 3 -14.57 -11.52 10.38
C GLY A 3 -13.69 -12.73 10.03
N GLU A 4 -12.57 -12.54 9.32
CA GLU A 4 -11.63 -13.64 9.00
C GLU A 4 -10.63 -13.92 10.13
N LEU A 5 -10.64 -13.10 11.18
CA LEU A 5 -9.70 -13.18 12.30
C LEU A 5 -10.44 -13.40 13.62
N ASN A 6 -9.82 -14.13 14.55
CA ASN A 6 -10.36 -14.37 15.88
C ASN A 6 -9.93 -13.25 16.84
N TRP A 7 -10.90 -12.47 17.31
CA TRP A 7 -10.68 -11.34 18.23
C TRP A 7 -11.08 -11.64 19.68
N THR A 8 -11.33 -12.91 20.02
CA THR A 8 -11.77 -13.31 21.37
C THR A 8 -10.77 -12.84 22.43
N GLY A 9 -11.24 -12.07 23.42
CA GLY A 9 -10.41 -11.52 24.49
C GLY A 9 -9.79 -10.14 24.21
N LEU A 10 -9.99 -9.56 23.02
CA LEU A 10 -9.56 -8.21 22.67
C LEU A 10 -10.76 -7.28 22.50
N ASN A 11 -10.69 -6.07 23.06
CA ASN A 11 -11.66 -5.00 22.77
C ASN A 11 -11.30 -4.29 21.45
N PHE A 12 -11.07 -5.06 20.40
CA PHE A 12 -10.66 -4.57 19.08
C PHE A 12 -11.87 -4.54 18.15
N THR A 13 -12.34 -3.35 17.81
CA THR A 13 -13.61 -3.19 17.07
C THR A 13 -13.43 -3.28 15.56
N ALA A 14 -14.52 -3.54 14.84
CA ALA A 14 -14.52 -3.50 13.37
C ALA A 14 -14.16 -2.10 12.82
N ASP A 15 -14.49 -1.03 13.55
CA ASP A 15 -14.10 0.33 13.19
C ASP A 15 -12.59 0.55 13.35
N GLN A 16 -11.98 0.04 14.43
CA GLN A 16 -10.53 0.08 14.61
C GLN A 16 -9.80 -0.73 13.53
N PHE A 17 -10.34 -1.91 13.18
CA PHE A 17 -9.86 -2.69 12.05
C PHE A 17 -9.92 -1.89 10.75
N LYS A 18 -11.07 -1.26 10.47
CA LYS A 18 -11.25 -0.46 9.26
C LYS A 18 -10.26 0.71 9.19
N THR A 19 -9.94 1.36 10.32
CA THR A 19 -8.96 2.45 10.36
C THR A 19 -7.54 1.99 10.05
N VAL A 20 -7.14 0.80 10.50
CA VAL A 20 -5.76 0.31 10.28
C VAL A 20 -5.60 -0.47 8.97
N THR A 21 -6.68 -1.02 8.43
CA THR A 21 -6.67 -1.77 7.16
C THR A 21 -7.18 -0.95 5.97
N SER A 22 -7.62 0.29 6.17
CA SER A 22 -8.05 1.15 5.07
C SER A 22 -6.86 1.53 4.21
N ILE A 23 -7.07 1.52 2.89
CA ILE A 23 -6.13 2.03 1.92
C ILE A 23 -6.66 3.40 1.50
N ASP A 24 -6.03 4.47 1.96
CA ASP A 24 -6.32 5.81 1.46
C ASP A 24 -5.64 6.00 0.10
N LYS A 25 -6.45 6.00 -0.95
CA LYS A 25 -5.97 6.13 -2.33
C LYS A 25 -5.17 7.41 -2.57
N ALA A 26 -5.57 8.52 -1.95
CA ALA A 26 -4.89 9.80 -2.11
C ALA A 26 -3.52 9.79 -1.41
N ALA A 27 -3.46 9.23 -0.20
CA ALA A 27 -2.19 9.07 0.53
C ALA A 27 -1.23 8.15 -0.23
N TRP A 28 -1.72 7.04 -0.77
CA TRP A 28 -0.90 6.10 -1.55
C TRP A 28 -0.41 6.68 -2.89
N GLN A 29 -1.20 7.54 -3.55
CA GLN A 29 -0.74 8.24 -4.76
C GLN A 29 0.43 9.20 -4.45
N GLN A 30 0.37 9.90 -3.32
CA GLN A 30 1.49 10.76 -2.88
C GLN A 30 2.73 9.93 -2.54
N GLU A 31 2.55 8.82 -1.83
CA GLU A 31 3.65 7.90 -1.48
C GLU A 31 4.33 7.33 -2.73
N LEU A 32 3.56 6.92 -3.74
CA LEU A 32 4.10 6.41 -5.01
C LEU A 32 4.91 7.44 -5.78
N GLN A 33 4.58 8.73 -5.64
CA GLN A 33 5.37 9.82 -6.21
C GLN A 33 6.71 9.97 -5.47
N LEU A 34 6.72 9.87 -4.14
CA LEU A 34 7.96 9.85 -3.36
C LEU A 34 8.86 8.66 -3.73
N HIS A 35 8.26 7.50 -3.95
CA HIS A 35 8.98 6.31 -4.42
C HIS A 35 9.58 6.49 -5.82
N ALA A 36 8.91 7.23 -6.72
CA ALA A 36 9.49 7.55 -8.03
C ALA A 36 10.79 8.36 -7.89
N THR A 37 10.78 9.40 -7.04
CA THR A 37 11.98 10.20 -6.75
C THR A 37 13.08 9.38 -6.08
N HIS A 38 12.74 8.48 -5.16
CA HIS A 38 13.73 7.60 -4.54
C HIS A 38 14.35 6.61 -5.55
N PHE A 39 13.54 6.10 -6.47
CA PHE A 39 14.00 5.21 -7.55
C PHE A 39 14.93 5.94 -8.53
N GLU A 40 14.66 7.21 -8.86
CA GLU A 40 15.57 8.02 -9.65
C GLU A 40 16.95 8.18 -8.99
N GLN A 41 17.00 8.34 -7.67
CA GLN A 41 18.27 8.41 -6.91
C GLN A 41 19.03 7.08 -6.93
N LEU A 42 18.33 5.95 -6.96
CA LEU A 42 18.89 4.60 -6.97
C LEU A 42 18.98 3.99 -8.38
N ALA A 43 18.88 4.80 -9.43
CA ALA A 43 18.79 4.34 -10.81
C ALA A 43 19.96 3.44 -11.26
N TYR A 44 21.14 3.63 -10.68
CA TYR A 44 22.30 2.81 -11.02
C TYR A 44 22.15 1.37 -10.53
N ASN A 45 22.07 0.42 -11.45
CA ASN A 45 21.80 -1.01 -11.22
C ASN A 45 20.43 -1.33 -10.60
N MET A 46 19.42 -0.50 -10.85
CA MET A 46 18.07 -0.82 -10.38
C MET A 46 17.50 -2.06 -11.11
N PRO A 47 17.03 -3.08 -10.36
CA PRO A 47 16.34 -4.21 -10.96
C PRO A 47 15.05 -3.77 -11.65
N LYS A 48 14.87 -4.18 -12.91
CA LYS A 48 13.63 -3.92 -13.67
C LYS A 48 12.36 -4.39 -12.93
N ALA A 49 12.47 -5.47 -12.16
CA ALA A 49 11.37 -5.99 -11.35
C ALA A 49 10.80 -4.96 -10.35
N LEU A 50 11.60 -4.01 -9.84
CA LEU A 50 11.11 -2.95 -8.95
C LEU A 50 10.25 -1.93 -9.69
N LEU A 51 10.65 -1.56 -10.91
CA LEU A 51 9.86 -0.67 -11.77
C LEU A 51 8.55 -1.33 -12.19
N ASP A 52 8.62 -2.60 -12.61
CA ASP A 52 7.43 -3.36 -13.01
C ASP A 52 6.46 -3.52 -11.82
N THR A 53 6.98 -3.74 -10.61
CA THR A 53 6.16 -3.84 -9.39
C THR A 53 5.48 -2.51 -9.05
N LYS A 54 6.20 -1.38 -9.17
CA LYS A 54 5.62 -0.04 -8.96
C LYS A 54 4.48 0.23 -9.94
N ALA A 55 4.68 -0.08 -11.23
CA ALA A 55 3.64 0.10 -12.25
C ALA A 55 2.41 -0.79 -12.00
N ALA A 56 2.61 -2.05 -11.62
CA ALA A 56 1.51 -2.94 -11.25
C ALA A 56 0.74 -2.47 -10.01
N LEU A 57 1.46 -1.91 -9.03
CA LEU A 57 0.85 -1.33 -7.83
C LEU A 57 0.02 -0.08 -8.16
N GLU A 58 0.52 0.81 -9.02
CA GLU A 58 -0.22 1.97 -9.52
C GLU A 58 -1.52 1.57 -10.22
N GLN A 59 -1.49 0.53 -11.06
CA GLN A 59 -2.68 0.00 -11.72
C GLN A 59 -3.69 -0.58 -10.72
N ARG A 60 -3.23 -1.35 -9.73
CA ARG A 60 -4.10 -1.90 -8.69
C ARG A 60 -4.72 -0.81 -7.83
N LEU A 61 -3.94 0.21 -7.47
CA LEU A 61 -4.43 1.36 -6.71
C LEU A 61 -5.46 2.17 -7.51
N ALA A 62 -5.27 2.31 -8.82
CA ALA A 62 -6.26 2.98 -9.68
C ALA A 62 -7.60 2.21 -9.74
N ALA A 63 -7.57 0.89 -9.61
CA ALA A 63 -8.74 0.00 -9.64
C ALA A 63 -9.47 -0.17 -8.29
N VAL A 64 -8.87 0.27 -7.17
CA VAL A 64 -9.49 0.38 -5.83
C VAL A 64 -10.32 1.65 -5.72
#